data_AF-A0A4S1WA38-F1
#
_entry.id   AF-A0A4S1WA38-F1
#
_cell.length_a   1.000
_cell.length_b   1.000
_cell.length_c   1.000
_cell.angle_alpha   90.00
_cell.angle_beta   90.00
_cell.angle_gamma   90.00
#
_symmetry.space_group_name_H-M   'P 1'
#
loop_
_entity.id
_entity.type
_entity.pdbx_description
1 polymer ?
#
loop_
_entity_poly.entity_id
_entity_poly.type
_entity_poly.pdbx_seq_one_letter_code
_entity_poly.pdbx_strand_id
1 'polypeptide(L)'
;MFSPNATLRSAGTELAGCNSVSGSTLIQTAGPSRVSSHLEKSDVFARPLALTLLAAPALIAAAPAADDLALVQQHLAGVSSMTAAFSQTDRNGRVLTGTMSLKRPGKIRFQYQKGVPQLIVADGRSLYFIDYQVRQVDRWPIGNSPLAVLLNPKRDITKFAKLKPTGDPRVVSIEVHDSAHPEYGRITMIFQRNAAAPAGLMLQGWVALDSQNNRTTIRLSNQQINAPVSDGTFRWNDPRSQGPRNR
;
A
#
# COMPACT_ATOMS: atom_id res chain seq x y z
N MET A 1 -6.67 19.38 -9.46
CA MET A 1 -5.98 18.07 -9.35
C MET A 1 -6.05 17.63 -7.89
N PHE A 2 -6.14 16.32 -7.60
CA PHE A 2 -6.43 15.80 -6.26
C PHE A 2 -5.34 16.13 -5.23
N SER A 3 -5.37 17.35 -4.73
CA SER A 3 -4.70 17.86 -3.55
C SER A 3 -5.82 18.42 -2.67
N PRO A 4 -6.22 17.72 -1.60
CA PRO A 4 -7.36 18.11 -0.76
C PRO A 4 -7.09 19.35 0.12
N ASN A 5 -6.30 20.30 -0.37
CA ASN A 5 -5.86 21.47 0.40
C ASN A 5 -5.80 22.77 -0.43
N ALA A 6 -6.74 22.95 -1.36
CA ALA A 6 -7.03 24.26 -1.89
C ALA A 6 -7.99 24.96 -0.92
N THR A 7 -7.45 25.93 -0.18
CA THR A 7 -8.14 26.91 0.68
C THR A 7 -8.25 26.54 2.15
N LEU A 8 -7.32 27.06 2.95
CA LEU A 8 -7.55 27.61 4.30
C LEU A 8 -6.35 28.50 4.66
N ARG A 9 -6.56 29.82 4.60
CA ARG A 9 -5.68 30.84 5.19
C ARG A 9 -5.94 30.87 6.69
N SER A 10 -4.87 30.84 7.52
CA SER A 10 -4.62 31.83 8.59
C SER A 10 -3.71 31.29 9.70
N ALA A 11 -2.87 32.21 10.19
CA ALA A 11 -2.35 32.34 11.56
C ALA A 11 -1.30 31.31 12.01
N GLY A 12 -0.09 31.82 12.22
CA GLY A 12 1.00 31.10 12.82
C GLY A 12 0.83 30.96 14.33
N THR A 13 1.52 29.98 14.90
CA THR A 13 2.15 30.05 16.22
C THR A 13 3.25 29.02 16.24
N GLU A 14 4.46 29.54 16.39
CA GLU A 14 5.72 28.89 16.72
C GLU A 14 5.56 28.02 17.98
N LEU A 15 6.30 26.91 18.09
CA LEU A 15 6.96 26.47 19.33
C LEU A 15 7.76 25.18 19.04
N ALA A 16 9.08 25.34 18.99
CA ALA A 16 10.06 24.27 18.95
C ALA A 16 10.32 23.72 20.36
N GLY A 17 10.52 22.41 20.47
CA GLY A 17 10.94 21.74 21.69
C GLY A 17 11.78 20.51 21.38
N CYS A 18 13.10 20.70 21.33
CA CYS A 18 14.09 19.63 21.35
C CYS A 18 13.98 18.85 22.66
N ASN A 19 14.16 17.52 22.61
CA ASN A 19 15.15 16.89 23.48
C ASN A 19 15.61 15.52 22.98
N SER A 20 16.93 15.41 22.92
CA SER A 20 17.73 14.21 22.69
C SER A 20 18.00 13.55 24.05
N VAL A 21 17.88 12.23 24.13
CA VAL A 21 18.57 11.45 25.18
C VAL A 21 19.18 10.21 24.56
N SER A 22 20.51 10.18 24.64
CA SER A 22 21.39 9.06 24.32
C SER A 22 21.42 8.08 25.50
N GLY A 23 21.46 6.77 25.22
CA GLY A 23 21.54 5.73 26.24
C GLY A 23 22.32 4.53 25.73
N SER A 24 23.62 4.50 26.05
CA SER A 24 24.53 3.35 25.95
C SER A 24 24.12 2.23 26.91
N THR A 25 24.39 0.95 26.58
CA THR A 25 25.02 -0.07 27.47
C THR A 25 25.20 -1.43 26.76
N LEU A 26 26.46 -1.68 26.39
CA LEU A 26 27.35 -2.84 26.59
C LEU A 26 26.89 -4.19 27.25
N ILE A 27 27.47 -5.27 26.68
CA ILE A 27 27.95 -6.56 27.26
C ILE A 27 26.93 -7.71 27.45
N GLN A 28 27.15 -8.87 26.82
CA GLN A 28 27.80 -10.05 27.46
C GLN A 28 27.72 -11.32 26.59
N THR A 29 28.88 -11.90 26.32
CA THR A 29 29.08 -13.25 25.73
C THR A 29 29.36 -14.28 26.83
N ALA A 30 28.72 -15.45 26.75
CA ALA A 30 29.08 -16.72 27.41
C ALA A 30 28.38 -17.82 26.58
N GLY A 31 28.93 -18.97 26.19
CA GLY A 31 29.99 -19.84 26.71
C GLY A 31 29.43 -21.29 26.51
N PRO A 32 30.19 -22.26 25.96
CA PRO A 32 29.62 -23.54 25.54
C PRO A 32 29.57 -24.56 26.69
N SER A 33 28.46 -25.31 26.78
CA SER A 33 28.30 -26.41 27.75
C SER A 33 29.02 -27.68 27.30
N ARG A 34 29.94 -28.10 28.16
CA ARG A 34 30.62 -29.41 28.22
C ARG A 34 29.63 -30.47 28.72
N VAL A 35 29.62 -31.66 28.10
CA VAL A 35 29.14 -32.89 28.77
C VAL A 35 30.16 -34.00 28.52
N SER A 36 30.56 -34.63 29.62
CA SER A 36 31.59 -35.66 29.71
C SER A 36 31.03 -37.06 29.48
N SER A 37 31.84 -37.90 28.83
CA SER A 37 32.14 -39.32 29.09
C SER A 37 31.03 -40.31 29.53
N HIS A 38 30.87 -41.37 28.74
CA HIS A 38 30.84 -42.73 29.30
C HIS A 38 31.53 -43.71 28.33
N LEU A 39 32.51 -44.44 28.87
CA LEU A 39 33.14 -45.62 28.27
C LEU A 39 32.22 -46.82 28.55
N GLU A 40 31.88 -47.60 27.53
CA GLU A 40 31.56 -49.02 27.73
C GLU A 40 32.11 -49.86 26.58
N LYS A 41 32.53 -51.07 26.93
CA LYS A 41 33.50 -51.93 26.24
C LYS A 41 32.85 -52.99 25.35
N SER A 42 33.60 -53.33 24.31
CA SER A 42 33.83 -54.66 23.67
C SER A 42 32.70 -55.40 22.96
N ASP A 43 32.86 -55.41 21.63
CA ASP A 43 32.98 -56.57 20.71
C ASP A 43 31.89 -57.66 20.71
N VAL A 44 31.07 -57.66 19.66
CA VAL A 44 30.68 -58.89 18.95
C VAL A 44 30.66 -58.62 17.44
N PHE A 45 31.41 -59.46 16.72
CA PHE A 45 31.46 -59.59 15.27
C PHE A 45 30.08 -59.86 14.65
N ALA A 46 29.64 -59.01 13.72
CA ALA A 46 28.73 -59.37 12.63
C ALA A 46 28.96 -58.42 11.44
N ARG A 47 29.50 -58.95 10.34
CA ARG A 47 29.83 -58.18 9.12
C ARG A 47 28.52 -57.72 8.43
N PRO A 48 28.43 -56.47 7.96
CA PRO A 48 27.17 -55.89 7.48
C PRO A 48 26.93 -56.20 5.99
N LEU A 49 25.69 -56.57 5.65
CA LEU A 49 25.15 -56.37 4.31
C LEU A 49 24.76 -54.89 4.19
N ALA A 50 25.72 -54.05 3.80
CA ALA A 50 25.51 -52.64 3.56
C ALA A 50 24.79 -52.42 2.22
N LEU A 51 23.46 -52.21 2.25
CA LEU A 51 22.76 -51.55 1.16
C LEU A 51 23.13 -50.06 1.20
N THR A 52 24.05 -49.66 0.32
CA THR A 52 24.36 -48.26 0.06
C THR A 52 23.22 -47.65 -0.75
N LEU A 53 22.26 -46.99 -0.08
CA LEU A 53 21.37 -46.05 -0.75
C LEU A 53 22.22 -44.88 -1.27
N LEU A 54 22.39 -44.78 -2.60
CA LEU A 54 22.88 -43.56 -3.22
C LEU A 54 21.89 -42.43 -2.91
N ALA A 55 22.24 -41.57 -1.96
CA ALA A 55 21.57 -40.29 -1.77
C ALA A 55 21.94 -39.38 -2.96
N ALA A 56 21.07 -39.33 -3.97
CA ALA A 56 21.19 -38.36 -5.05
C ALA A 56 21.06 -36.95 -4.47
N PRO A 57 21.97 -36.01 -4.78
CA PRO A 57 21.82 -34.62 -4.37
C PRO A 57 20.60 -34.03 -5.07
N ALA A 58 19.55 -33.75 -4.31
CA ALA A 58 18.43 -32.95 -4.80
C ALA A 58 18.95 -31.54 -5.07
N LEU A 59 19.17 -31.21 -6.34
CA LEU A 59 19.38 -29.84 -6.79
C LEU A 59 18.12 -29.04 -6.42
N ILE A 60 18.21 -28.26 -5.34
CA ILE A 60 17.22 -27.23 -5.05
C ILE A 60 17.38 -26.19 -6.17
N ALA A 61 16.53 -26.30 -7.19
CA ALA A 61 16.43 -25.28 -8.22
C ALA A 61 16.06 -23.96 -7.54
N ALA A 62 16.99 -22.99 -7.58
CA ALA A 62 16.69 -21.62 -7.20
C ALA A 62 15.56 -21.14 -8.13
N ALA A 63 14.38 -20.86 -7.55
CA ALA A 63 13.30 -20.27 -8.30
C ALA A 63 13.80 -18.98 -8.98
N PRO A 64 13.47 -18.72 -10.25
CA PRO A 64 13.88 -17.49 -10.91
C PRO A 64 13.42 -16.30 -10.05
N ALA A 65 14.32 -15.35 -9.82
CA ALA A 65 13.98 -14.11 -9.12
C ALA A 65 12.82 -13.46 -9.88
N ALA A 66 11.64 -13.45 -9.27
CA ALA A 66 10.46 -12.89 -9.88
C ALA A 66 10.68 -11.40 -10.14
N ASP A 67 10.32 -10.94 -11.34
CA ASP A 67 10.30 -9.52 -11.66
C ASP A 67 9.31 -8.82 -10.73
N ASP A 68 9.82 -7.97 -9.84
CA ASP A 68 9.02 -7.25 -8.85
C ASP A 68 7.92 -6.41 -9.49
N LEU A 69 8.14 -5.91 -10.71
CA LEU A 69 7.10 -5.16 -11.43
C LEU A 69 5.95 -6.08 -11.87
N ALA A 70 6.27 -7.28 -12.33
CA ALA A 70 5.28 -8.30 -12.67
C ALA A 70 4.48 -8.74 -11.42
N LEU A 71 5.15 -8.91 -10.27
CA LEU A 71 4.47 -9.21 -9.00
C LEU A 71 3.50 -8.09 -8.60
N VAL A 72 3.89 -6.82 -8.75
CA VAL A 72 3.00 -5.70 -8.47
C VAL A 72 1.79 -5.69 -9.40
N GLN A 73 2.00 -5.93 -10.70
CA GLN A 73 0.89 -6.02 -11.66
C GLN A 73 -0.06 -7.18 -11.31
N GLN A 74 0.47 -8.36 -10.96
CA GLN A 74 -0.31 -9.50 -10.51
C GLN A 74 -1.08 -9.20 -9.22
N HIS A 75 -0.45 -8.50 -8.26
CA HIS A 75 -1.11 -8.07 -7.03
C HIS A 75 -2.33 -7.18 -7.34
N LEU A 76 -2.14 -6.11 -8.10
CA LEU A 76 -3.22 -5.18 -8.47
C LEU A 76 -4.35 -5.91 -9.23
N ALA A 77 -3.98 -6.83 -10.13
CA ALA A 77 -4.92 -7.69 -10.86
C ALA A 77 -5.59 -8.78 -9.99
N GLY A 78 -5.04 -9.10 -8.83
CA GLY A 78 -5.58 -10.07 -7.86
C GLY A 78 -6.52 -9.48 -6.80
N VAL A 79 -6.42 -8.18 -6.50
CA VAL A 79 -7.28 -7.48 -5.52
C VAL A 79 -8.61 -7.00 -6.14
N SER A 80 -9.66 -7.82 -6.07
CA SER A 80 -10.98 -7.53 -6.68
C SER A 80 -11.85 -6.60 -5.83
N SER A 81 -11.69 -6.67 -4.52
CA SER A 81 -12.26 -5.75 -3.55
C SER A 81 -11.30 -5.57 -2.40
N MET A 82 -11.41 -4.44 -1.70
CA MET A 82 -10.62 -4.20 -0.50
C MET A 82 -11.33 -3.22 0.42
N THR A 83 -11.31 -3.45 1.72
CA THR A 83 -11.51 -2.41 2.73
C THR A 83 -10.23 -2.21 3.51
N ALA A 84 -9.98 -0.97 3.95
CA ALA A 84 -8.81 -0.64 4.76
C ALA A 84 -9.10 0.58 5.62
N ALA A 85 -8.48 0.67 6.79
CA ALA A 85 -8.30 1.96 7.44
C ALA A 85 -7.21 2.73 6.68
N PHE A 86 -7.35 4.05 6.57
CA PHE A 86 -6.31 4.90 5.99
C PHE A 86 -5.94 6.05 6.92
N SER A 87 -4.68 6.50 6.80
CA SER A 87 -4.26 7.84 7.22
C SER A 87 -3.69 8.59 6.03
N GLN A 88 -4.14 9.82 5.88
CA GLN A 88 -3.71 10.75 4.84
C GLN A 88 -2.94 11.87 5.48
N THR A 89 -1.72 12.12 5.02
CA THR A 89 -0.94 13.32 5.35
C THR A 89 -0.87 14.22 4.13
N ASP A 90 -1.33 15.46 4.26
CA ASP A 90 -1.23 16.46 3.18
C ASP A 90 0.09 17.23 3.21
N ARG A 91 0.26 18.17 2.27
CA ARG A 91 1.47 19.00 2.13
C ARG A 91 1.81 19.83 3.36
N ASN A 92 0.83 20.17 4.19
CA ASN A 92 1.01 20.97 5.40
C ASN A 92 1.24 20.06 6.63
N GLY A 93 1.35 18.74 6.43
CA GLY A 93 1.52 17.77 7.51
C GLY A 93 0.22 17.43 8.25
N ARG A 94 -0.93 18.00 7.87
CA ARG A 94 -2.21 17.68 8.49
C ARG A 94 -2.57 16.24 8.19
N VAL A 95 -2.96 15.52 9.24
CA VAL A 95 -3.33 14.11 9.17
C VAL A 95 -4.85 13.96 9.28
N LEU A 96 -5.45 13.32 8.28
CA LEU A 96 -6.84 12.89 8.30
C LEU A 96 -6.89 11.36 8.23
N THR A 97 -7.95 10.75 8.75
CA THR A 97 -8.09 9.29 8.81
C THR A 97 -9.43 8.85 8.25
N GLY A 98 -9.62 7.55 8.09
CA GLY A 98 -10.93 7.05 7.69
C GLY A 98 -10.89 5.65 7.15
N THR A 99 -11.90 5.34 6.34
CA THR A 99 -12.06 4.03 5.72
C THR A 99 -12.00 4.18 4.22
N MET A 100 -11.12 3.38 3.61
CA MET A 100 -11.07 3.18 2.18
C MET A 100 -11.87 1.92 1.82
N SER A 101 -12.66 1.99 0.75
CA SER A 101 -13.30 0.84 0.14
C SER A 101 -13.01 0.85 -1.35
N LEU A 102 -12.60 -0.29 -1.90
CA LEU A 102 -12.32 -0.49 -3.31
C LEU A 102 -13.13 -1.69 -3.79
N LYS A 103 -13.70 -1.58 -4.99
CA LYS A 103 -14.36 -2.69 -5.68
C LYS A 103 -14.15 -2.54 -7.17
N ARG A 104 -13.73 -3.62 -7.82
CA ARG A 104 -13.58 -3.62 -9.26
C ARG A 104 -14.94 -3.79 -9.98
N PRO A 105 -15.07 -3.22 -11.19
CA PRO A 105 -14.10 -2.35 -11.88
C PRO A 105 -14.20 -0.88 -11.42
N GLY A 106 -13.06 -0.24 -11.18
CA GLY A 106 -12.93 1.22 -11.08
C GLY A 106 -13.66 1.95 -9.94
N LYS A 107 -14.23 1.25 -8.96
CA LYS A 107 -14.90 1.89 -7.82
C LYS A 107 -13.95 2.01 -6.63
N ILE A 108 -13.90 3.20 -6.06
CA ILE A 108 -13.18 3.46 -4.81
C ILE A 108 -13.93 4.51 -4.00
N ARG A 109 -13.81 4.45 -2.68
CA ARG A 109 -14.35 5.43 -1.75
C ARG A 109 -13.34 5.68 -0.65
N PHE A 110 -13.05 6.94 -0.36
CA PHE A 110 -12.39 7.35 0.87
C PHE A 110 -13.41 8.12 1.70
N GLN A 111 -13.87 7.46 2.77
CA GLN A 111 -14.74 8.06 3.76
C GLN A 111 -13.86 8.59 4.90
N TYR A 112 -13.78 9.90 5.06
CA TYR A 112 -13.04 10.51 6.16
C TYR A 112 -13.74 10.31 7.51
N GLN A 113 -12.97 10.52 8.58
CA GLN A 113 -13.43 10.38 9.96
C GLN A 113 -14.58 11.34 10.31
N LYS A 114 -15.30 11.03 11.38
CA LYS A 114 -16.40 11.87 11.88
C LYS A 114 -15.93 13.32 12.08
N GLY A 115 -16.75 14.26 11.61
CA GLY A 115 -16.44 15.70 11.68
C GLY A 115 -15.66 16.24 10.47
N VAL A 116 -15.23 15.38 9.55
CA VAL A 116 -14.64 15.78 8.26
C VAL A 116 -15.66 15.54 7.15
N PRO A 117 -16.35 16.59 6.68
CA PRO A 117 -17.46 16.49 5.72
C PRO A 117 -16.97 16.33 4.27
N GLN A 118 -15.83 15.69 4.07
CA GLN A 118 -15.26 15.43 2.74
C GLN A 118 -15.49 13.98 2.34
N LEU A 119 -15.62 13.74 1.04
CA LEU A 119 -15.78 12.41 0.46
C LEU A 119 -15.05 12.35 -0.88
N ILE A 120 -14.23 11.31 -1.04
CA ILE A 120 -13.68 10.95 -2.35
C ILE A 120 -14.39 9.69 -2.81
N VAL A 121 -14.91 9.69 -4.02
CA VAL A 121 -15.56 8.51 -4.57
C VAL A 121 -15.31 8.40 -6.08
N ALA A 122 -14.99 7.21 -6.57
CA ALA A 122 -15.03 6.91 -7.99
C ALA A 122 -16.12 5.86 -8.27
N ASP A 123 -16.85 6.06 -9.36
CA ASP A 123 -17.99 5.21 -9.75
C ASP A 123 -17.66 4.23 -10.89
N GLY A 124 -16.38 4.14 -11.29
CA GLY A 124 -15.91 3.39 -12.44
C GLY A 124 -15.78 4.20 -13.72
N ARG A 125 -16.28 5.45 -13.76
CA ARG A 125 -16.14 6.37 -14.89
C ARG A 125 -15.43 7.66 -14.48
N SER A 126 -15.88 8.25 -13.38
CA SER A 126 -15.39 9.53 -12.88
C SER A 126 -14.94 9.41 -11.43
N LEU A 127 -13.96 10.22 -11.05
CA LEU A 127 -13.55 10.48 -9.69
C LEU A 127 -14.21 11.79 -9.24
N TYR A 128 -14.80 11.77 -8.06
CA TYR A 128 -15.46 12.91 -7.43
C TYR A 128 -14.74 13.26 -6.13
N PHE A 129 -14.49 14.54 -5.92
CA PHE A 129 -14.20 15.13 -4.63
C PHE A 129 -15.42 15.94 -4.19
N ILE A 130 -15.95 15.64 -3.01
CA ILE A 130 -17.16 16.26 -2.50
C ILE A 130 -16.83 16.87 -1.15
N ASP A 131 -17.12 18.16 -1.00
CA ASP A 131 -17.10 18.85 0.28
C ASP A 131 -18.53 19.24 0.64
N TYR A 132 -19.10 18.53 1.62
CA TYR A 132 -20.48 18.74 2.06
C TYR A 132 -20.64 20.03 2.87
N GLN A 133 -19.57 20.58 3.45
CA GLN A 133 -19.65 21.82 4.25
C GLN A 133 -19.93 23.02 3.36
N VAL A 134 -19.26 23.09 2.21
CA VAL A 134 -19.42 24.17 1.24
C VAL A 134 -20.26 23.80 0.02
N ARG A 135 -20.86 22.60 0.03
CA ARG A 135 -21.67 22.03 -1.07
C ARG A 135 -20.91 22.00 -2.41
N GLN A 136 -19.62 21.72 -2.37
CA GLN A 136 -18.78 21.64 -3.55
C GLN A 136 -18.68 20.20 -4.06
N VAL A 137 -18.71 20.05 -5.39
CA VAL A 137 -18.47 18.78 -6.07
C VAL A 137 -17.57 19.03 -7.26
N ASP A 138 -16.35 18.51 -7.18
CA ASP A 138 -15.43 18.48 -8.30
C ASP A 138 -15.41 17.09 -8.94
N ARG A 139 -15.34 17.04 -10.26
CA ARG A 139 -15.43 15.80 -11.05
C ARG A 139 -14.32 15.74 -12.08
N TRP A 140 -13.64 14.61 -12.16
CA TRP A 140 -12.65 14.32 -13.20
C TRP A 140 -12.87 12.93 -13.79
N PRO A 141 -12.56 12.70 -15.09
CA PRO A 141 -12.44 11.34 -15.61
C PRO A 141 -11.42 10.55 -14.79
N ILE A 142 -11.75 9.31 -14.43
CA ILE A 142 -10.89 8.50 -13.54
C ILE A 142 -9.47 8.30 -14.11
N GLY A 143 -9.36 8.22 -15.44
CA GLY A 143 -8.10 8.07 -16.17
C GLY A 143 -7.16 9.29 -16.07
N ASN A 144 -7.69 10.47 -15.74
CA ASN A 144 -6.93 11.72 -15.65
C ASN A 144 -6.40 11.96 -14.23
N SER A 145 -6.12 10.89 -13.48
CA SER A 145 -5.68 10.97 -12.09
C SER A 145 -4.52 10.01 -11.82
N PRO A 146 -3.59 10.35 -10.90
CA PRO A 146 -2.56 9.42 -10.49
C PRO A 146 -3.12 8.15 -9.84
N LEU A 147 -4.32 8.21 -9.25
CA LEU A 147 -5.02 7.05 -8.68
C LEU A 147 -5.52 6.05 -9.74
N ALA A 148 -5.52 6.41 -11.03
CA ALA A 148 -6.00 5.54 -12.10
C ALA A 148 -5.34 4.15 -12.10
N VAL A 149 -4.07 4.05 -11.68
CA VAL A 149 -3.33 2.79 -11.62
C VAL A 149 -3.95 1.78 -10.64
N LEU A 150 -4.51 2.23 -9.53
CA LEU A 150 -5.20 1.36 -8.56
C LEU A 150 -6.57 0.90 -9.08
N LEU A 151 -7.15 1.64 -10.02
CA LEU A 151 -8.56 1.52 -10.41
C LEU A 151 -8.73 0.82 -11.76
N ASN A 152 -7.68 0.75 -12.58
CA ASN A 152 -7.67 0.07 -13.86
C ASN A 152 -6.55 -1.01 -13.93
N PRO A 153 -6.82 -2.25 -13.48
CA PRO A 153 -5.82 -3.33 -13.50
C PRO A 153 -5.48 -3.83 -14.91
N LYS A 154 -6.30 -3.49 -15.92
CA LYS A 154 -6.03 -3.83 -17.32
C LYS A 154 -5.02 -2.89 -17.96
N ARG A 155 -4.77 -1.73 -17.35
CA ARG A 155 -3.71 -0.84 -17.82
C ARG A 155 -2.39 -1.55 -17.53
N ASP A 156 -1.68 -1.85 -18.61
CA ASP A 156 -0.32 -2.37 -18.51
C ASP A 156 0.56 -1.30 -17.84
N ILE A 157 0.85 -1.53 -16.56
CA ILE A 157 1.62 -0.58 -15.76
C ILE A 157 3.09 -0.59 -16.17
N THR A 158 3.58 -1.64 -16.83
CA THR A 158 5.00 -1.78 -17.18
C THR A 158 5.50 -0.66 -18.11
N LYS A 159 4.58 -0.04 -18.86
CA LYS A 159 4.88 1.09 -19.76
C LYS A 159 5.09 2.43 -19.05
N PHE A 160 4.55 2.57 -17.83
CA PHE A 160 4.50 3.84 -17.10
C PHE A 160 5.10 3.76 -15.69
N ALA A 161 5.39 2.54 -15.22
CA ALA A 161 5.90 2.27 -13.89
C ALA A 161 7.40 1.97 -13.92
N LYS A 162 8.11 2.45 -12.92
CA LYS A 162 9.53 2.16 -12.68
C LYS A 162 9.74 1.72 -11.25
N LEU A 163 10.59 0.72 -11.04
CA LEU A 163 11.02 0.34 -9.69
C LEU A 163 11.81 1.47 -9.04
N LYS A 164 11.58 1.67 -7.74
CA LYS A 164 12.29 2.62 -6.88
C LYS A 164 13.04 1.82 -5.82
N PRO A 165 14.38 1.84 -5.83
CA PRO A 165 15.17 1.19 -4.80
C PRO A 165 14.82 1.72 -3.41
N THR A 166 14.61 0.81 -2.46
CA THR A 166 14.22 1.14 -1.07
C THR A 166 15.34 0.89 -0.07
N GLY A 167 16.35 0.10 -0.44
CA GLY A 167 17.40 -0.40 0.46
C GLY A 167 16.96 -1.55 1.38
N ASP A 168 15.66 -1.88 1.43
CA ASP A 168 15.12 -3.01 2.19
C ASP A 168 14.53 -4.06 1.23
N PRO A 169 15.09 -5.28 1.16
CA PRO A 169 14.62 -6.31 0.23
C PRO A 169 13.19 -6.80 0.51
N ARG A 170 12.63 -6.50 1.69
CA ARG A 170 11.23 -6.80 2.06
C ARG A 170 10.24 -5.78 1.49
N VAL A 171 10.73 -4.66 0.96
CA VAL A 171 9.91 -3.56 0.46
C VAL A 171 10.11 -3.40 -1.05
N VAL A 172 9.01 -3.49 -1.79
CA VAL A 172 8.97 -3.19 -3.22
C VAL A 172 8.30 -1.84 -3.40
N SER A 173 8.93 -0.93 -4.13
CA SER A 173 8.38 0.39 -4.42
C SER A 173 8.36 0.64 -5.91
N ILE A 174 7.23 1.12 -6.43
CA ILE A 174 7.09 1.50 -7.84
C ILE A 174 6.58 2.93 -7.96
N GLU A 175 7.21 3.71 -8.85
CA GLU A 175 6.74 5.04 -9.25
C GLU A 175 6.05 4.93 -10.60
N VAL A 176 4.79 5.34 -10.66
CA VAL A 176 3.99 5.39 -11.88
C VAL A 176 3.86 6.85 -12.30
N HIS A 177 4.25 7.13 -13.54
CA HIS A 177 4.20 8.46 -14.12
C HIS A 177 3.89 8.35 -15.62
N ASP A 178 2.87 9.09 -16.06
CA ASP A 178 2.51 9.17 -17.47
C ASP A 178 3.24 10.35 -18.11
N SER A 179 4.32 10.09 -18.84
CA SER A 179 5.11 11.15 -19.48
C SER A 179 4.37 11.85 -20.62
N ALA A 180 3.31 11.25 -21.18
CA ALA A 180 2.46 11.90 -22.17
C ALA A 180 1.46 12.88 -21.53
N HIS A 181 1.14 12.67 -20.25
CA HIS A 181 0.22 13.48 -19.47
C HIS A 181 0.84 13.87 -18.12
N PRO A 182 1.91 14.69 -18.11
CA PRO A 182 2.59 15.09 -16.89
C PRO A 182 1.68 15.85 -15.92
N GLU A 183 0.60 16.46 -16.42
CA GLU A 183 -0.44 17.09 -15.62
C GLU A 183 -1.21 16.10 -14.73
N TYR A 184 -1.09 14.80 -14.95
CA TYR A 184 -1.61 13.76 -14.05
C TYR A 184 -0.66 13.44 -12.90
N GLY A 185 0.53 14.04 -12.87
CA GLY A 185 1.49 13.91 -11.77
C GLY A 185 2.12 12.53 -11.70
N ARG A 186 2.42 12.07 -10.48
CA ARG A 186 3.00 10.74 -10.25
C ARG A 186 2.51 10.13 -8.95
N ILE A 187 2.54 8.80 -8.88
CA ILE A 187 2.21 8.04 -7.69
C ILE A 187 3.31 7.02 -7.41
N THR A 188 3.86 7.04 -6.20
CA THR A 188 4.78 6.03 -5.71
C THR A 188 4.04 5.10 -4.77
N MET A 189 3.82 3.85 -5.19
CA MET A 189 3.19 2.83 -4.35
C MET A 189 4.24 2.02 -3.62
N ILE A 190 3.98 1.72 -2.35
CA ILE A 190 4.89 0.97 -1.48
C ILE A 190 4.21 -0.34 -1.09
N PHE A 191 4.88 -1.44 -1.37
CA PHE A 191 4.44 -2.80 -1.05
C PHE A 191 5.43 -3.44 -0.08
N GLN A 192 4.90 -4.29 0.79
CA GLN A 192 5.69 -5.17 1.64
C GLN A 192 5.51 -6.60 1.17
N ARG A 193 6.59 -7.39 1.11
CA ARG A 193 6.52 -8.82 0.86
C ARG A 193 5.72 -9.51 1.97
N ASN A 194 4.67 -10.22 1.57
CA ASN A 194 3.75 -10.92 2.46
C ASN A 194 3.17 -12.13 1.72
N ALA A 195 3.57 -13.34 2.12
CA ALA A 195 3.16 -14.58 1.47
C ALA A 195 1.65 -14.86 1.52
N ALA A 196 0.92 -14.26 2.47
CA ALA A 196 -0.53 -14.42 2.59
C ALA A 196 -1.32 -13.46 1.69
N ALA A 197 -0.66 -12.49 1.06
CA ALA A 197 -1.29 -11.49 0.22
C ALA A 197 -1.21 -11.87 -1.28
N PRO A 198 -2.10 -11.34 -2.15
CA PRO A 198 -2.05 -11.63 -3.58
C PRO A 198 -0.67 -11.34 -4.18
N ALA A 199 -0.16 -12.30 -4.96
CA ALA A 199 1.18 -12.27 -5.56
C ALA A 199 2.34 -12.06 -4.55
N GLY A 200 2.14 -12.41 -3.28
CA GLY A 200 3.18 -12.28 -2.25
C GLY A 200 3.47 -10.84 -1.83
N LEU A 201 2.59 -9.89 -2.14
CA LEU A 201 2.76 -8.46 -1.85
C LEU A 201 1.53 -7.90 -1.13
N MET A 202 1.77 -7.01 -0.17
CA MET A 202 0.73 -6.24 0.52
C MET A 202 0.98 -4.75 0.31
N LEU A 203 0.04 -4.04 -0.31
CA LEU A 203 0.11 -2.58 -0.49
C LEU A 203 0.09 -1.88 0.86
N GLN A 204 1.15 -1.18 1.23
CA GLN A 204 1.23 -0.41 2.49
C GLN A 204 0.63 0.99 2.35
N GLY A 205 0.59 1.50 1.12
CA GLY A 205 0.12 2.85 0.83
C GLY A 205 0.83 3.45 -0.37
N TRP A 206 0.67 4.75 -0.55
CA TRP A 206 1.31 5.47 -1.65
C TRP A 206 1.57 6.93 -1.31
N VAL A 207 2.48 7.53 -2.08
CA VAL A 207 2.72 8.97 -2.12
C VAL A 207 2.28 9.47 -3.49
N ALA A 208 1.35 10.40 -3.53
CA ALA A 208 0.94 11.10 -4.73
C ALA A 208 1.56 12.49 -4.77
N LEU A 209 2.08 12.87 -5.94
CA LEU A 209 2.50 14.23 -6.26
C LEU A 209 1.66 14.71 -7.43
N ASP A 210 1.03 15.86 -7.26
CA ASP A 210 0.26 16.51 -8.31
C ASP A 210 1.16 17.33 -9.25
N SER A 211 0.59 17.93 -10.31
CA SER A 211 1.33 18.75 -11.29
C SER A 211 1.95 20.02 -10.69
N GLN A 212 1.52 20.41 -9.49
CA GLN A 212 2.07 21.52 -8.72
C GLN A 212 3.05 21.04 -7.63
N ASN A 213 3.44 19.75 -7.65
CA ASN A 213 4.26 19.09 -6.64
C ASN A 213 3.67 19.08 -5.23
N ASN A 214 2.34 19.25 -5.08
CA ASN A 214 1.70 19.04 -3.79
C ASN A 214 1.75 17.56 -3.43
N ARG A 215 2.34 17.24 -2.28
CA ARG A 215 2.50 15.88 -1.78
C ARG A 215 1.32 15.45 -0.90
N THR A 216 0.75 14.29 -1.21
CA THR A 216 -0.20 13.59 -0.36
C THR A 216 0.29 12.18 -0.10
N THR A 217 0.40 11.79 1.17
CA THR A 217 0.80 10.43 1.57
C THR A 217 -0.42 9.71 2.12
N ILE A 218 -0.72 8.52 1.58
CA ILE A 218 -1.73 7.60 2.12
C ILE A 218 -1.01 6.39 2.71
N ARG A 219 -1.35 6.02 3.95
CA ARG A 219 -0.97 4.75 4.56
C ARG A 219 -2.22 3.92 4.81
N LEU A 220 -2.13 2.61 4.57
CA LEU A 220 -3.21 1.66 4.76
C LEU A 220 -2.92 0.73 5.92
N SER A 221 -3.95 0.37 6.67
CA SER A 221 -3.90 -0.65 7.71
C SER A 221 -5.22 -1.43 7.77
N ASN A 222 -5.21 -2.54 8.51
CA ASN A 222 -6.40 -3.39 8.71
C ASN A 222 -7.09 -3.77 7.38
N GLN A 223 -6.27 -4.18 6.39
CA GLN A 223 -6.74 -4.46 5.05
C GLN A 223 -7.50 -5.80 5.02
N GLN A 224 -8.72 -5.78 4.48
CA GLN A 224 -9.48 -6.98 4.14
C GLN A 224 -9.58 -7.05 2.62
N ILE A 225 -8.76 -7.91 2.03
CA ILE A 225 -8.68 -8.12 0.58
C ILE A 225 -9.68 -9.19 0.16
N ASN A 226 -10.36 -8.96 -0.96
CA ASN A 226 -11.30 -9.88 -1.59
C ASN A 226 -12.51 -10.28 -0.71
N ALA A 227 -12.75 -9.56 0.38
CA ALA A 227 -13.99 -9.63 1.14
C ALA A 227 -15.15 -8.93 0.37
N PRO A 228 -16.41 -9.38 0.51
CA PRO A 228 -17.54 -8.74 -0.17
C PRO A 228 -17.70 -7.26 0.20
N VAL A 229 -17.84 -6.41 -0.83
CA VAL A 229 -18.17 -4.99 -0.69
C VAL A 229 -19.45 -4.70 -1.48
N SER A 230 -20.45 -4.11 -0.82
CA SER A 230 -21.73 -3.79 -1.44
C SER A 230 -21.58 -2.72 -2.52
N ASP A 231 -22.39 -2.77 -3.58
CA ASP A 231 -22.40 -1.68 -4.58
C ASP A 231 -22.98 -0.37 -4.03
N GLY A 232 -23.81 -0.46 -2.98
CA GLY A 232 -24.36 0.68 -2.28
C GLY A 232 -23.28 1.54 -1.60
N THR A 233 -22.14 0.96 -1.23
CA THR A 233 -21.01 1.65 -0.59
C THR A 233 -20.52 2.86 -1.40
N PHE A 234 -20.60 2.79 -2.74
CA PHE A 234 -20.08 3.83 -3.64
C PHE A 234 -21.14 4.88 -4.02
N ARG A 235 -22.36 4.78 -3.47
CA ARG A 235 -23.39 5.81 -3.66
C ARG A 235 -23.10 7.01 -2.77
N TRP A 236 -23.48 8.18 -3.25
CA TRP A 236 -23.37 9.46 -2.55
C TRP A 236 -24.51 10.38 -2.97
N ASN A 237 -24.87 11.30 -2.08
CA ASN A 237 -25.91 12.29 -2.33
C ASN A 237 -25.26 13.60 -2.78
N ASP A 238 -25.77 14.20 -3.86
CA ASP A 238 -25.25 15.47 -4.36
C ASP A 238 -25.68 16.64 -3.45
N PRO A 239 -24.74 17.32 -2.76
CA PRO A 239 -25.07 18.41 -1.83
C PRO A 239 -25.63 19.65 -2.54
N ARG A 240 -25.49 19.75 -3.87
CA ARG A 240 -26.02 20.87 -4.67
C ARG A 240 -27.49 20.70 -5.03
N SER A 241 -28.03 19.49 -4.92
CA SER A 241 -29.40 19.16 -5.34
C SER A 241 -30.52 19.67 -4.40
N GLN A 242 -30.18 20.27 -3.26
CA GLN A 242 -31.13 20.86 -2.32
C GLN A 242 -31.53 22.31 -2.67
N GLY A 243 -31.71 22.62 -3.96
CA GLY A 243 -32.37 23.85 -4.42
C GLY A 243 -33.90 23.67 -4.47
N PRO A 244 -34.71 24.74 -4.41
CA PRO A 244 -36.17 24.63 -4.45
C PRO A 244 -36.57 23.89 -5.73
N ARG A 245 -37.22 22.73 -5.58
CA ARG A 245 -37.97 22.13 -6.68
C ARG A 245 -39.18 23.02 -6.90
N ASN A 246 -39.10 23.95 -7.85
CA ASN A 246 -40.31 24.58 -8.38
C ASN A 246 -41.16 23.45 -8.97
N ARG A 247 -42.24 23.12 -8.26
CA ARG A 247 -43.34 22.32 -8.77
C ARG A 247 -44.15 23.15 -9.74
#